data_AF-A0A3D6EUM9-F1
#
_entry.id   AF-A0A3D6EUM9-F1
#
_cell.length_a   1.000
_cell.length_b   1.000
_cell.length_c   1.000
_cell.angle_alpha   90.00
_cell.angle_beta   90.00
_cell.angle_gamma   90.00
#
_symmetry.space_group_name_H-M   'P 1'
#
loop_
_entity.id
_entity.type
_entity.pdbx_description
1 polymer ?
#
loop_
_entity_poly.entity_id
_entity_poly.type
_entity_poly.pdbx_seq_one_letter_code
_entity_poly.pdbx_strand_id
1 'polypeptide(L)'
;MEPGKGNEAKVKERTSTPGPSIFSGLEKKMKLESYFEEGFPVQYLPKILFVVLLSLIYISNTHFAEKTTRKIDRLQSDVEDLRADYTTLKADIMYASKQSEVARRVKELGLKESLNPPFKVVVDASEY
;
A
#
# COMPACT_ATOMS: atom_id res chain seq x y z
N MET A 1 28.70 -61.83 -0.83
CA MET A 1 27.84 -61.77 0.37
C MET A 1 28.62 -61.02 1.43
N GLU A 2 28.32 -59.74 1.65
CA GLU A 2 28.05 -59.12 2.95
C GLU A 2 28.15 -57.59 2.87
N PRO A 3 27.30 -56.87 3.64
CA PRO A 3 26.97 -55.47 3.40
C PRO A 3 27.69 -54.52 4.37
N GLY A 4 28.25 -53.43 3.83
CA GLY A 4 28.77 -52.33 4.62
C GLY A 4 27.64 -51.52 5.25
N LYS A 5 27.52 -51.65 6.57
CA LYS A 5 26.56 -50.98 7.46
C LYS A 5 26.84 -49.48 7.61
N GLY A 6 25.77 -48.71 7.73
CA GLY A 6 25.61 -47.67 8.75
C GLY A 6 26.22 -46.30 8.47
N ASN A 7 25.39 -45.37 7.96
CA ASN A 7 25.65 -43.94 8.11
C ASN A 7 25.29 -43.51 9.53
N GLU A 8 26.29 -43.34 10.39
CA GLU A 8 26.15 -42.59 11.64
C GLU A 8 26.06 -41.10 11.33
N ALA A 9 24.86 -40.53 11.37
CA ALA A 9 24.69 -39.09 11.37
C ALA A 9 25.18 -38.55 12.72
N LYS A 10 26.43 -38.06 12.78
CA LYS A 10 26.90 -37.22 13.89
C LYS A 10 26.08 -35.94 13.94
N VAL A 11 25.07 -35.91 14.81
CA VAL A 11 24.40 -34.68 15.23
C VAL A 11 25.39 -33.90 16.10
N LYS A 12 26.02 -32.89 15.50
CA LYS A 12 26.92 -31.96 16.18
C LYS A 12 26.05 -30.96 16.95
N GLU A 13 26.04 -31.07 18.28
CA GLU A 13 25.45 -30.08 19.19
C GLU A 13 26.02 -28.68 18.88
N ARG A 14 25.14 -27.73 18.57
CA ARG A 14 25.52 -26.33 18.39
C ARG A 14 25.45 -25.63 19.74
N THR A 15 26.58 -25.53 20.43
CA THR A 15 26.78 -24.56 21.51
C THR A 15 26.66 -23.15 20.94
N SER A 16 25.73 -22.37 21.47
CA SER A 16 25.50 -20.97 21.14
C SER A 16 26.68 -20.11 21.58
N THR A 17 27.69 -20.01 20.73
CA THR A 17 28.74 -19.01 20.87
C THR A 17 28.21 -17.71 20.27
N PRO A 18 28.12 -16.59 21.02
CA PRO A 18 27.74 -15.32 20.43
C PRO A 18 28.88 -14.92 19.48
N GLY A 19 28.61 -14.90 18.17
CA GLY A 19 29.50 -14.31 17.18
C GLY A 19 29.71 -12.82 17.45
N PRO A 20 30.55 -12.12 16.66
CA PRO A 20 30.80 -10.68 16.83
C PRO A 20 29.54 -9.89 16.45
N SER A 21 28.55 -9.95 17.31
CA SER A 21 27.34 -9.17 17.26
C SER A 21 27.75 -7.75 17.57
N ILE A 22 27.26 -6.83 16.75
CA ILE A 22 27.45 -5.37 16.78
C ILE A 22 27.36 -4.76 18.21
N PHE A 23 26.70 -5.47 19.12
CA PHE A 23 26.63 -5.21 20.55
C PHE A 23 27.98 -5.33 21.29
N SER A 24 28.79 -6.35 21.00
CA SER A 24 30.11 -6.59 21.63
C SER A 24 31.13 -5.50 21.28
N GLY A 25 31.08 -4.97 20.05
CA GLY A 25 31.92 -3.85 19.62
C GLY A 25 31.55 -2.53 20.32
N LEU A 26 30.25 -2.31 20.54
CA LEU A 26 29.75 -1.16 21.27
C LEU A 26 30.10 -1.25 22.77
N GLU A 27 29.96 -2.43 23.35
CA GLU A 27 30.28 -2.74 24.75
C GLU A 27 31.76 -2.47 25.07
N LYS A 28 32.66 -2.95 24.20
CA LYS A 28 34.11 -2.75 24.33
C LYS A 28 34.53 -1.28 24.20
N LYS A 29 33.93 -0.53 23.27
CA LYS A 29 34.24 0.90 23.08
C LYS A 29 33.73 1.76 24.24
N MET A 30 32.58 1.39 24.80
CA MET A 30 31.94 2.07 25.93
C MET A 30 32.52 1.65 27.29
N LYS A 31 33.48 0.72 27.35
CA LYS A 31 34.07 0.17 28.59
C LYS A 31 33.02 -0.14 29.67
N LEU A 32 31.88 -0.69 29.24
CA LEU A 32 30.70 -0.91 30.10
C LEU A 32 31.07 -1.76 31.33
N GLU A 33 31.94 -2.75 31.19
CA GLU A 33 32.48 -3.56 32.31
C GLU A 33 33.05 -2.70 33.45
N SER A 34 33.88 -1.70 33.15
CA SER A 34 34.45 -0.82 34.18
C SER A 34 33.40 0.06 34.86
N TYR A 35 32.38 0.51 34.12
CA TYR A 35 31.28 1.30 34.70
C TYR A 35 30.33 0.47 35.56
N PHE A 36 30.26 -0.85 35.34
CA PHE A 36 29.49 -1.77 36.18
C PHE A 36 30.26 -2.19 37.44
N GLU A 37 31.60 -2.32 37.38
CA GLU A 37 32.44 -2.62 38.54
C GLU A 37 32.64 -1.42 39.49
N GLU A 38 32.84 -0.20 38.96
CA GLU A 38 33.03 1.03 39.77
C GLU A 38 31.70 1.69 40.20
N GLY A 39 30.57 1.17 39.73
CA GLY A 39 29.23 1.71 40.01
C GLY A 39 28.80 2.79 39.01
N PHE A 40 27.55 2.68 38.55
CA PHE A 40 27.04 3.54 37.48
C PHE A 40 26.89 5.00 37.96
N PRO A 41 27.47 6.01 37.29
CA PRO A 41 27.32 7.40 37.67
C PRO A 41 25.87 7.87 37.44
N VAL A 42 25.08 7.94 38.52
CA VAL A 42 23.66 8.31 38.55
C VAL A 42 23.32 9.65 37.89
N GLN A 43 24.30 10.54 37.70
CA GLN A 43 24.14 11.83 37.04
C GLN A 43 23.79 11.73 35.54
N TYR A 44 24.20 10.65 34.87
CA TYR A 44 23.96 10.46 33.43
C TYR A 44 22.73 9.59 33.14
N LEU A 45 22.23 8.87 34.15
CA LEU A 45 21.03 8.04 34.06
C LEU A 45 19.82 8.75 33.46
N PRO A 46 19.43 9.98 33.89
CA PRO A 46 18.28 10.67 33.29
C PRO A 46 18.50 11.06 31.81
N LYS A 47 19.75 11.35 31.42
CA LYS A 47 20.08 11.71 30.01
C LYS A 47 19.96 10.49 29.09
N ILE A 48 20.44 9.33 29.54
CA ILE A 48 20.33 8.08 28.79
C ILE A 48 18.87 7.66 28.65
N LEU A 49 18.09 7.76 29.75
CA LEU A 49 16.67 7.43 29.75
C LEU A 49 15.89 8.33 28.77
N PHE A 50 16.24 9.61 28.69
CA PHE A 50 15.67 10.52 27.70
C PHE A 50 15.93 10.09 26.24
N VAL A 51 17.17 9.69 25.91
CA VAL A 51 17.51 9.21 24.56
C VAL A 51 16.80 7.89 24.23
N VAL A 52 16.71 6.98 25.21
CA VAL A 52 15.96 5.73 25.05
C VAL A 52 14.47 6.03 24.78
N LEU A 53 13.88 6.96 25.52
CA LEU A 53 12.49 7.39 25.31
C LEU A 53 12.28 7.96 23.91
N LEU A 54 13.17 8.83 23.43
CA LEU A 54 13.12 9.34 22.05
C LEU A 54 13.24 8.22 21.01
N SER A 55 14.10 7.24 21.27
CA SER A 55 14.29 6.08 20.39
C SER A 55 13.02 5.23 20.31
N LEU A 56 12.34 5.01 21.44
CA LEU A 56 11.05 4.30 21.47
C LEU A 56 9.96 5.06 20.72
N ILE A 57 9.89 6.38 20.86
CA ILE A 57 8.95 7.22 20.10
C ILE A 57 9.23 7.10 18.59
N TYR A 58 10.50 7.12 18.19
CA TYR A 58 10.90 6.99 16.79
C TYR A 58 10.49 5.65 16.17
N ILE A 59 10.78 4.54 16.86
CA ILE A 59 10.39 3.19 16.42
C ILE A 59 8.86 3.10 16.33
N SER A 60 8.16 3.62 17.34
CA SER A 60 6.70 3.64 17.37
C SER A 60 6.14 4.38 16.16
N ASN A 61 6.62 5.59 15.88
CA ASN A 61 6.16 6.41 14.76
C ASN A 61 6.41 5.71 13.41
N THR A 62 7.57 5.09 13.24
CA THR A 62 7.92 4.32 12.04
C THR A 62 6.92 3.19 11.78
N HIS A 63 6.53 2.46 12.83
CA HIS A 63 5.56 1.37 12.70
C HIS A 63 4.14 1.87 12.35
N PHE A 64 3.75 3.05 12.84
CA PHE A 64 2.48 3.69 12.43
C PHE A 64 2.51 4.15 10.97
N ALA A 65 3.65 4.70 10.52
CA ALA A 65 3.83 5.10 9.12
C ALA A 65 3.68 3.89 8.18
N GLU A 66 4.33 2.77 8.50
CA GLU A 66 4.25 1.55 7.69
C GLU A 66 2.81 1.01 7.56
N LYS A 67 2.05 0.99 8.66
CA LYS A 67 0.63 0.59 8.64
C LYS A 67 -0.20 1.53 7.78
N THR A 68 0.08 2.83 7.85
CA THR A 68 -0.64 3.86 7.10
C THR A 68 -0.36 3.72 5.62
N THR A 69 0.90 3.55 5.22
CA THR A 69 1.28 3.31 3.82
C THR A 69 0.57 2.09 3.23
N ARG A 70 0.59 0.95 3.94
CA ARG A 70 -0.13 -0.26 3.48
C ARG A 70 -1.63 -0.04 3.32
N LYS A 71 -2.24 0.80 4.15
CA LYS A 71 -3.66 1.15 4.03
C LYS A 71 -3.90 2.03 2.81
N ILE A 72 -3.03 3.00 2.55
CA ILE A 72 -3.09 3.86 1.36
C ILE A 72 -3.01 3.01 0.10
N ASP A 73 -2.06 2.08 0.01
CA ASP A 73 -1.89 1.22 -1.17
C ASP A 73 -3.14 0.40 -1.49
N ARG A 74 -3.79 -0.16 -0.46
CA ARG A 74 -5.06 -0.91 -0.62
C ARG A 74 -6.19 0.00 -1.11
N LEU A 75 -6.37 1.14 -0.46
CA LEU A 75 -7.41 2.10 -0.85
C LEU A 75 -7.19 2.63 -2.27
N GLN A 76 -5.94 2.79 -2.69
CA GLN A 76 -5.62 3.21 -4.05
C GLN A 76 -6.01 2.14 -5.08
N SER A 77 -5.78 0.87 -4.78
CA SER A 77 -6.25 -0.24 -5.60
C SER A 77 -7.78 -0.24 -5.72
N ASP A 78 -8.49 -0.09 -4.60
CA ASP A 78 -9.97 -0.08 -4.58
C ASP A 78 -10.54 1.08 -5.43
N VAL A 79 -9.88 2.25 -5.39
CA VAL A 79 -10.26 3.41 -6.19
C VAL A 79 -10.00 3.18 -7.68
N GLU A 80 -8.89 2.54 -8.04
CA GLU A 80 -8.57 2.23 -9.44
C GLU A 80 -9.57 1.22 -10.02
N ASP A 81 -9.93 0.19 -9.25
CA ASP A 81 -10.96 -0.79 -9.63
C ASP A 81 -12.31 -0.10 -9.84
N LEU A 82 -12.74 0.75 -8.90
CA LEU A 82 -13.99 1.49 -9.02
C LEU A 82 -14.00 2.44 -10.23
N ARG A 83 -12.84 3.03 -10.54
CA ARG A 83 -12.66 3.90 -11.71
C ARG A 83 -12.78 3.11 -13.02
N ALA A 84 -12.24 1.89 -13.07
CA ALA A 84 -12.36 1.01 -14.21
C ALA A 84 -13.83 0.62 -14.46
N ASP A 85 -14.55 0.27 -13.41
CA ASP A 85 -15.99 -0.05 -13.46
C ASP A 85 -16.82 1.14 -13.95
N TYR A 86 -16.61 2.32 -13.37
CA TYR A 86 -17.28 3.54 -13.80
C TYR A 86 -17.03 3.84 -15.27
N THR A 87 -15.78 3.70 -15.73
CA THR A 87 -15.40 3.99 -17.11
C THR A 87 -16.08 3.02 -18.07
N THR A 88 -16.13 1.74 -17.72
CA THR A 88 -16.81 0.70 -18.50
C THR A 88 -18.31 0.97 -18.57
N LEU A 89 -18.96 1.20 -17.42
CA LEU A 89 -20.40 1.50 -17.36
C LEU A 89 -20.75 2.76 -18.15
N LYS A 90 -19.91 3.80 -18.06
CA LYS A 90 -20.09 5.03 -18.84
C LYS A 90 -20.00 4.76 -20.34
N ALA A 91 -19.06 3.92 -20.77
CA ALA A 91 -18.94 3.55 -22.18
C ALA A 91 -20.17 2.80 -22.68
N ASP A 92 -20.73 1.89 -21.87
CA ASP A 92 -21.96 1.16 -22.19
C ASP A 92 -23.17 2.09 -22.31
N ILE A 93 -23.31 3.04 -21.39
CA ILE A 93 -24.36 4.07 -21.46
C ILE A 93 -24.18 4.90 -22.73
N MET A 94 -22.97 5.39 -23.01
CA MET A 94 -22.69 6.17 -24.22
C MET A 94 -23.03 5.39 -25.49
N TYR A 95 -22.70 4.09 -25.54
CA TYR A 95 -23.05 3.21 -26.65
C TYR A 95 -24.57 3.07 -26.79
N ALA A 96 -25.28 2.79 -25.70
CA ALA A 96 -26.72 2.66 -25.69
C ALA A 96 -27.46 3.97 -26.05
N SER A 97 -26.87 5.13 -25.71
CA SER A 97 -27.40 6.45 -26.04
C SER A 97 -27.07 6.92 -27.47
N LYS A 98 -26.29 6.17 -28.26
CA LYS A 98 -26.03 6.52 -29.67
C LYS A 98 -27.35 6.55 -30.44
N GLN A 99 -27.54 7.59 -31.26
CA GLN A 99 -28.75 7.76 -32.08
C GLN A 99 -29.05 6.54 -32.95
N SER A 100 -28.03 5.91 -33.54
CA SER A 100 -28.16 4.69 -34.33
C SER A 100 -28.63 3.47 -33.53
N GLU A 101 -28.15 3.31 -32.28
CA GLU A 101 -28.57 2.22 -31.40
C GLU A 101 -29.99 2.44 -30.88
N VAL A 102 -30.31 3.67 -30.50
CA VAL A 102 -31.68 4.05 -30.11
C VAL A 102 -32.64 3.83 -31.27
N ALA A 103 -32.33 4.34 -32.47
CA ALA A 103 -33.13 4.15 -33.69
C ALA A 103 -33.33 2.66 -34.02
N ARG A 104 -32.31 1.82 -33.86
CA ARG A 104 -32.41 0.36 -34.03
C ARG A 104 -33.38 -0.25 -33.02
N ARG A 105 -33.30 0.12 -31.74
CA ARG A 105 -34.18 -0.42 -30.67
C ARG A 105 -35.64 0.01 -30.83
N VAL A 106 -35.89 1.26 -31.25
CA VAL A 106 -37.26 1.77 -31.43
C VAL A 106 -37.87 1.43 -32.79
N LYS A 107 -37.13 0.77 -33.68
CA LYS A 107 -37.62 0.37 -35.02
C LYS A 107 -38.82 -0.57 -34.94
N GLU A 108 -38.85 -1.46 -33.95
CA GLU A 108 -39.98 -2.36 -33.70
C GLU A 108 -41.24 -1.61 -33.27
N LEU A 109 -41.09 -0.42 -32.70
CA LEU A 109 -42.19 0.48 -32.31
C LEU A 109 -42.66 1.37 -33.49
N GLY A 110 -42.07 1.22 -34.68
CA GLY A 110 -42.45 1.97 -35.88
C GLY A 110 -41.94 3.42 -35.92
N LEU A 111 -41.10 3.82 -34.97
CA LEU A 111 -40.52 5.16 -34.90
C LEU A 111 -39.38 5.32 -35.92
N LYS A 112 -39.32 6.49 -36.58
CA LYS A 112 -38.32 6.81 -37.63
C LYS A 112 -37.47 8.00 -37.22
N GLU A 113 -36.20 7.94 -37.57
CA GLU A 113 -35.26 9.04 -37.34
C GLU A 113 -35.57 10.23 -38.25
N SER A 114 -35.53 11.45 -37.69
CA SER A 114 -35.71 12.67 -38.47
C SER A 114 -34.39 13.04 -39.15
N LEU A 115 -34.28 12.78 -40.44
CA LEU A 115 -33.10 13.12 -41.25
C LEU A 115 -33.11 14.58 -41.73
N ASN A 116 -34.25 15.25 -41.65
CA ASN A 116 -34.40 16.63 -42.07
C ASN A 116 -34.15 17.56 -40.88
N PRO A 117 -33.30 18.59 -41.03
CA PRO A 117 -33.11 19.60 -40.00
C PRO A 117 -34.40 20.38 -39.75
N PRO A 118 -34.65 20.81 -38.50
CA PRO A 118 -35.84 21.58 -38.16
C PRO A 118 -35.81 22.97 -38.82
N PHE A 119 -36.98 23.45 -39.26
CA PHE A 119 -37.12 24.78 -39.83
C PHE A 119 -37.02 25.84 -38.72
N LYS A 120 -36.10 26.79 -38.86
CA LYS A 120 -36.05 27.97 -37.99
C LYS A 120 -37.16 28.92 -38.40
N VAL A 121 -38.20 29.03 -37.57
CA VAL A 121 -39.23 30.05 -37.75
C VAL A 121 -38.62 31.39 -37.32
N VAL A 122 -38.41 32.28 -38.29
CA VAL A 122 -38.02 33.67 -38.04
C VAL A 122 -39.29 34.50 -38.18
N VAL A 123 -39.68 35.18 -37.10
CA VAL A 123 -40.83 36.10 -37.13
C VAL A 123 -40.31 37.43 -37.65
N ASP A 124 -40.76 37.85 -38.82
CA ASP A 124 -40.41 39.16 -39.38
C ASP A 124 -41.15 40.26 -38.62
N ALA A 125 -40.41 41.26 -38.13
CA ALA A 125 -40.96 42.32 -37.28
C ALA A 125 -41.71 43.41 -38.07
N SER A 126 -41.91 43.22 -39.38
CA SER A 126 -42.50 44.20 -40.29
C SER A 126 -44.00 44.02 -40.57
N GLU A 127 -44.68 43.12 -39.86
CA GLU A 127 -46.15 43.03 -39.88
C GLU A 127 -46.73 43.39 -38.50
N TYR A 128 -46.65 44.68 -38.18
CA TYR A 128 -47.58 45.41 -37.31
C TYR A 128 -47.76 46.83 -37.87
#